data_AF-A0A1U7GU65-F1
#
_entry.id   AF-A0A1U7GU65-F1
#
_cell.length_a   1.000
_cell.length_b   1.000
_cell.length_c   1.000
_cell.angle_alpha   90.00
_cell.angle_beta   90.00
_cell.angle_gamma   90.00
#
_symmetry.space_group_name_H-M   'P 1'
#
loop_
_entity.id
_entity.type
_entity.pdbx_description
1 polymer ?
#
loop_
_entity_poly.entity_id
_entity_poly.type
_entity_poly.pdbx_seq_one_letter_code
_entity_poly.pdbx_strand_id
1 'polypeptide(L)'
;MSVNSSNVKNLVKILIGAAWIDGRIQAEERQYLHQIAQEKGVASDPDIKPLLYELVPVKPIECYDWVKEYLGEHPSMEDCQNLIQAISGLIYSDDEVAIEEAKLLMKLQQLPTQEQSTQAGLNALLKQIQKLYRRWVEIQN
;
A
#
# COMPACT_ATOMS: atom_id res chain seq x y z
N MET A 1 18.76 3.61 9.57
CA MET A 1 18.14 4.89 9.98
C MET A 1 16.75 4.57 10.50
N SER A 2 16.37 5.13 11.66
CA SER A 2 15.15 4.78 12.41
C SER A 2 13.90 4.86 11.54
N VAL A 3 13.17 3.76 11.44
CA VAL A 3 11.84 3.72 10.84
C VAL A 3 10.94 4.56 11.75
N ASN A 4 10.75 5.83 11.42
CA ASN A 4 9.87 6.72 12.18
C ASN A 4 8.46 6.13 12.20
N SER A 5 7.84 6.08 13.37
CA SER A 5 6.47 5.57 13.58
C SER A 5 5.44 6.24 12.65
N SER A 6 5.70 7.48 12.23
CA SER A 6 4.91 8.20 11.21
C SER A 6 4.92 7.54 9.83
N ASN A 7 6.04 6.93 9.42
CA ASN A 7 6.12 6.22 8.14
C ASN A 7 5.28 4.95 8.16
N VAL A 8 5.33 4.19 9.26
CA VAL A 8 4.56 2.94 9.40
C VAL A 8 3.06 3.21 9.33
N LYS A 9 2.60 4.27 10.00
CA LYS A 9 1.22 4.73 9.91
C LYS A 9 0.80 5.05 8.48
N ASN A 10 1.61 5.80 7.74
CA ASN A 10 1.32 6.15 6.35
C ASN A 10 1.31 4.92 5.44
N LEU A 11 2.23 3.97 5.64
CA LEU A 11 2.24 2.69 4.91
C LEU A 11 0.95 1.90 5.14
N VAL A 12 0.50 1.81 6.40
CA VAL A 12 -0.77 1.12 6.73
C VAL A 12 -1.97 1.86 6.14
N LYS A 13 -2.00 3.20 6.15
CA LYS A 13 -3.04 3.98 5.45
C LYS A 13 -3.07 3.66 3.96
N ILE A 14 -1.92 3.67 3.28
CA ILE A 14 -1.82 3.36 1.86
C ILE A 14 -2.30 1.93 1.59
N LEU A 15 -1.97 0.96 2.46
CA LEU A 15 -2.42 -0.42 2.34
C LEU A 15 -3.94 -0.55 2.47
N ILE A 16 -4.55 0.10 3.48
CA ILE A 16 -6.00 0.13 3.66
C ILE A 16 -6.66 0.80 2.45
N GLY A 17 -6.10 1.92 1.98
CA GLY A 17 -6.59 2.60 0.78
C GLY A 17 -6.50 1.73 -0.46
N ALA A 18 -5.42 0.97 -0.64
CA ALA A 18 -5.25 0.04 -1.74
C ALA A 18 -6.30 -1.09 -1.71
N ALA A 19 -6.65 -1.61 -0.53
CA ALA A 19 -7.74 -2.57 -0.37
C ALA A 19 -9.11 -1.97 -0.75
N TRP A 20 -9.33 -0.68 -0.48
CA TRP A 20 -10.55 0.04 -0.84
C TRP A 20 -10.69 0.41 -2.32
N ILE A 21 -9.65 0.27 -3.15
CA ILE A 21 -9.71 0.67 -4.58
C ILE A 21 -10.80 -0.07 -5.36
N ASP A 22 -11.08 -1.32 -5.00
CA ASP A 22 -12.17 -2.10 -5.60
C ASP A 22 -13.57 -1.69 -5.08
N GLY A 23 -13.64 -0.73 -4.15
CA GLY A 23 -14.87 -0.25 -3.52
C GLY A 23 -15.39 -1.14 -2.38
N ARG A 24 -14.70 -2.24 -2.08
CA ARG A 24 -15.00 -3.17 -0.97
C ARG A 24 -13.73 -3.87 -0.51
N ILE A 25 -13.58 -4.05 0.80
CA ILE A 25 -12.54 -4.89 1.39
C ILE A 25 -13.12 -6.28 1.63
N GLN A 26 -12.38 -7.33 1.26
CA GLN A 26 -12.77 -8.72 1.53
C GLN A 26 -12.52 -9.09 3.00
N ALA A 27 -13.20 -10.14 3.51
CA ALA A 27 -13.10 -10.51 4.92
C ALA A 27 -11.67 -10.90 5.32
N GLU A 28 -10.99 -11.61 4.43
CA GLU A 28 -9.60 -12.06 4.53
C GLU A 28 -8.65 -10.85 4.53
N GLU A 29 -8.90 -9.90 3.63
CA GLU A 29 -8.15 -8.65 3.53
C GLU A 29 -8.29 -7.86 4.84
N ARG A 30 -9.52 -7.71 5.35
CA ARG A 30 -9.75 -7.02 6.62
C ARG A 30 -9.01 -7.69 7.78
N GLN A 31 -9.10 -9.01 7.91
CA GLN A 31 -8.41 -9.74 8.98
C GLN A 31 -6.91 -9.48 8.93
N TYR A 32 -6.32 -9.49 7.74
CA TYR A 32 -4.91 -9.24 7.56
C TYR A 32 -4.50 -7.78 7.85
N LEU A 33 -5.30 -6.79 7.44
CA LEU A 33 -5.05 -5.39 7.81
C LEU A 33 -5.04 -5.21 9.33
N HIS A 34 -5.98 -5.86 10.03
CA HIS A 34 -6.02 -5.86 11.49
C HIS A 34 -4.75 -6.48 12.09
N GLN A 35 -4.29 -7.61 11.54
CA GLN A 35 -3.06 -8.26 11.98
C GLN A 35 -1.85 -7.35 11.79
N ILE A 36 -1.63 -6.81 10.58
CA ILE A 36 -0.51 -5.89 10.32
C ILE A 36 -0.59 -4.69 11.26
N ALA A 37 -1.76 -4.06 11.41
CA ALA A 37 -1.87 -2.89 12.26
C ALA A 37 -1.59 -3.21 13.73
N GLN A 38 -1.94 -4.41 14.22
CA GLN A 38 -1.61 -4.86 15.57
C GLN A 38 -0.10 -5.14 15.71
N GLU A 39 0.49 -5.89 14.79
CA GLU A 39 1.93 -6.21 14.77
C GLU A 39 2.79 -4.94 14.74
N LYS A 40 2.33 -3.93 14.00
CA LYS A 40 3.03 -2.64 13.85
C LYS A 40 2.66 -1.64 14.94
N GLY A 41 1.76 -1.98 15.87
CA GLY A 41 1.37 -1.14 17.00
C GLY A 41 0.52 0.09 16.64
N VAL A 42 -0.05 0.14 15.43
CA VAL A 42 -0.86 1.27 14.93
C VAL A 42 -2.37 0.99 14.91
N ALA A 43 -2.81 -0.22 15.28
CA ALA A 43 -4.24 -0.57 15.31
C ALA A 43 -5.09 0.28 16.27
N SER A 44 -4.47 0.86 17.29
CA SER A 44 -5.13 1.76 18.25
C SER A 44 -5.05 3.23 17.85
N ASP A 45 -4.36 3.56 16.75
CA ASP A 45 -4.21 4.93 16.29
C ASP A 45 -5.56 5.48 15.82
N PRO A 46 -5.97 6.69 16.26
CA PRO A 46 -7.27 7.25 15.95
C PRO A 46 -7.48 7.53 14.45
N ASP A 47 -6.42 7.64 13.65
CA ASP A 47 -6.53 7.80 12.19
C ASP A 47 -6.63 6.45 11.47
N ILE A 48 -6.12 5.36 12.05
CA ILE A 48 -6.09 4.03 11.44
C ILE A 48 -7.32 3.21 11.85
N LYS A 49 -7.73 3.31 13.11
CA LYS A 49 -8.87 2.61 13.69
C LYS A 49 -10.16 2.77 12.86
N PRO A 50 -10.64 3.98 12.49
CA PRO A 50 -11.86 4.10 11.72
C PRO A 50 -11.76 3.49 10.32
N LEU A 51 -10.57 3.48 9.72
CA LEU A 51 -10.32 2.90 8.40
C LEU A 51 -10.30 1.36 8.46
N LEU A 52 -9.68 0.78 9.49
CA LEU A 52 -9.61 -0.66 9.76
C LEU A 52 -10.98 -1.29 9.97
N TYR A 53 -11.80 -0.63 10.80
CA TYR A 53 -13.15 -1.10 11.12
C TYR A 53 -14.18 -0.70 10.05
N GLU A 54 -13.72 -0.19 8.90
CA GLU A 54 -14.58 0.23 7.78
C GLU A 54 -15.65 1.26 8.20
N LEU A 55 -15.40 2.01 9.29
CA LEU A 55 -16.32 3.03 9.81
C LEU A 55 -16.38 4.23 8.86
N VAL A 56 -15.32 4.43 8.07
CA VAL A 56 -15.24 5.46 7.03
C VAL A 56 -14.79 4.79 5.73
N PRO A 57 -15.58 4.87 4.65
CA PRO A 57 -15.15 4.36 3.34
C PRO A 57 -14.03 5.25 2.81
N VAL A 58 -12.93 4.63 2.40
CA VAL A 58 -11.82 5.37 1.78
C VAL A 58 -12.12 5.62 0.32
N LYS A 59 -12.14 6.89 -0.07
CA LYS A 59 -12.26 7.24 -1.48
C LYS A 59 -10.92 7.02 -2.18
N PRO A 60 -10.92 6.62 -3.47
CA PRO A 60 -9.69 6.54 -4.25
C PRO A 60 -8.86 7.84 -4.21
N ILE A 61 -9.53 9.00 -4.17
CA ILE A 61 -8.88 10.31 -4.04
C ILE A 61 -8.04 10.43 -2.76
N GLU A 62 -8.56 9.97 -1.62
CA GLU A 62 -7.85 10.02 -0.34
C GLU A 62 -6.65 9.08 -0.35
N CYS A 63 -6.78 7.91 -0.99
CA CYS A 63 -5.66 7.00 -1.18
C CYS A 63 -4.56 7.63 -2.04
N TYR A 64 -4.92 8.34 -3.12
CA TYR A 64 -3.94 9.09 -3.92
C TYR A 64 -3.27 10.20 -3.11
N ASP A 65 -4.03 10.92 -2.28
CA ASP A 65 -3.48 11.98 -1.45
C ASP A 65 -2.48 11.42 -0.44
N TRP A 66 -2.74 10.25 0.17
CA TRP A 66 -1.78 9.61 1.08
C TRP A 66 -0.50 9.15 0.38
N VAL A 67 -0.62 8.60 -0.84
CA VAL A 67 0.55 8.22 -1.62
C VAL A 67 1.33 9.46 -2.07
N LYS A 68 0.63 10.53 -2.47
CA LYS A 68 1.24 11.82 -2.83
C LYS A 68 1.90 12.49 -1.62
N GLU A 69 1.32 12.38 -0.43
CA GLU A 69 1.90 12.90 0.82
C GLU A 69 3.17 12.12 1.20
N TYR A 70 3.18 10.81 0.93
CA TYR A 70 4.34 9.95 1.18
C TYR A 70 5.48 10.14 0.16
N LEU A 71 5.15 10.22 -1.14
CA LEU A 71 6.11 10.30 -2.24
C LEU A 71 6.45 11.74 -2.67
N GLY A 72 5.67 12.73 -2.25
CA GLY A 72 5.75 14.12 -2.72
C GLY A 72 4.98 14.39 -4.02
N GLU A 73 5.03 15.64 -4.50
CA GLU A 73 4.27 16.08 -5.68
C GLU A 73 4.75 15.45 -7.00
N HIS A 74 6.03 15.06 -7.07
CA HIS A 74 6.65 14.44 -8.24
C HIS A 74 7.46 13.21 -7.81
N PRO A 75 6.79 12.06 -7.57
CA PRO A 75 7.47 10.82 -7.23
C PRO A 75 8.44 10.44 -8.34
N SER A 76 9.70 10.19 -7.98
CA SER A 76 10.63 9.53 -8.88
C SER A 76 10.32 8.02 -8.93
N MET A 77 10.91 7.31 -9.91
CA MET A 77 10.82 5.85 -9.96
C MET A 77 11.41 5.22 -8.69
N GLU A 78 12.43 5.85 -8.10
CA GLU A 78 13.07 5.42 -6.86
C GLU A 78 12.12 5.58 -5.65
N ASP A 79 11.34 6.66 -5.60
CA ASP A 79 10.35 6.84 -4.52
C ASP A 79 9.24 5.77 -4.60
N CYS A 80 8.75 5.49 -5.81
CA CYS A 80 7.81 4.40 -6.05
C CYS A 80 8.39 3.04 -5.65
N GLN A 81 9.67 2.80 -5.95
CA GLN A 81 10.42 1.61 -5.52
C GLN A 81 10.47 1.50 -4.00
N ASN A 82 10.89 2.57 -3.32
CA ASN A 82 10.97 2.63 -1.86
C ASN A 82 9.62 2.37 -1.19
N LEU A 83 8.51 2.89 -1.75
CA LEU A 83 7.17 2.59 -1.24
C LEU A 83 6.79 1.12 -1.42
N ILE A 84 7.05 0.54 -2.59
CA ILE A 84 6.79 -0.88 -2.84
C ILE A 84 7.61 -1.74 -1.91
N GLN A 85 8.90 -1.44 -1.74
CA GLN A 85 9.78 -2.15 -0.83
C GLN A 85 9.30 -2.04 0.61
N ALA A 86 8.89 -0.86 1.04
CA ALA A 86 8.37 -0.64 2.39
C ALA A 86 7.08 -1.40 2.65
N ILE A 87 6.16 -1.44 1.68
CA ILE A 87 4.93 -2.26 1.77
C ILE A 87 5.25 -3.75 1.71
N SER A 88 6.18 -4.16 0.84
CA SER A 88 6.59 -5.55 0.71
C SER A 88 7.29 -6.03 1.98
N GLY A 89 8.15 -5.24 2.60
CA GLY A 89 8.72 -5.54 3.92
C GLY A 89 7.73 -5.38 5.09
N LEU A 90 6.55 -4.79 4.85
CA LEU A 90 5.45 -4.80 5.80
C LEU A 90 4.69 -6.14 5.76
N ILE A 91 4.61 -6.75 4.58
CA ILE A 91 3.77 -7.92 4.25
C ILE A 91 4.57 -9.24 4.29
N TYR A 92 5.81 -9.23 3.80
CA TYR A 92 6.70 -10.39 3.71
C TYR A 92 7.84 -10.31 4.73
N SER A 93 8.29 -11.48 5.18
CA SER A 93 9.59 -11.68 5.85
C SER A 93 10.74 -11.60 4.85
N ASP A 94 11.90 -11.09 5.27
CA ASP A 94 13.04 -10.63 4.44
C ASP A 94 13.42 -11.54 3.23
N ASP A 95 13.27 -12.86 3.33
CA ASP A 95 13.66 -13.81 2.27
C ASP A 95 12.74 -13.83 1.03
N GLU A 96 11.46 -13.41 1.13
CA GLU A 96 10.50 -13.46 0.00
C GLU A 96 10.26 -12.09 -0.65
N VAL A 97 10.63 -11.01 0.05
CA VAL A 97 10.38 -9.61 -0.34
C VAL A 97 11.01 -9.29 -1.71
N ALA A 98 12.29 -9.64 -1.89
CA ALA A 98 13.09 -9.18 -3.04
C ALA A 98 12.57 -9.70 -4.39
N ILE A 99 12.03 -10.93 -4.41
CA ILE A 99 11.55 -11.56 -5.65
C ILE A 99 10.21 -10.96 -6.09
N GLU A 100 9.28 -10.76 -5.15
CA GLU A 100 7.97 -10.19 -5.47
C GLU A 100 8.08 -8.69 -5.77
N GLU A 101 8.97 -7.96 -5.07
CA GLU A 101 9.31 -6.57 -5.39
C GLU A 101 9.84 -6.44 -6.83
N ALA A 102 10.85 -7.23 -7.20
CA ALA A 102 11.44 -7.18 -8.55
C ALA A 102 10.40 -7.43 -9.65
N LYS A 103 9.47 -8.37 -9.44
CA LYS A 103 8.35 -8.63 -10.37
C LYS A 103 7.41 -7.43 -10.47
N LEU A 104 7.13 -6.76 -9.36
CA LEU A 104 6.26 -5.59 -9.33
C LEU A 104 6.89 -4.41 -10.06
N LEU A 105 8.17 -4.16 -9.81
CA LEU A 105 8.95 -3.11 -10.46
C LEU A 105 9.05 -3.32 -11.96
N MET A 106 9.31 -4.55 -12.39
CA MET A 106 9.33 -4.89 -13.81
C MET A 106 7.99 -4.60 -14.48
N LYS A 107 6.86 -4.91 -13.82
CA LYS A 107 5.52 -4.57 -14.32
C LYS A 107 5.26 -3.07 -14.37
N LEU A 108 5.78 -2.31 -13.40
CA LEU A 108 5.65 -0.84 -13.38
C LEU A 108 6.45 -0.20 -14.52
N GLN A 109 7.65 -0.72 -14.81
CA GLN A 109 8.47 -0.26 -15.93
C GLN A 109 7.89 -0.62 -17.31
N GLN A 110 7.04 -1.64 -17.38
CA GLN A 110 6.35 -2.06 -18.62
C GLN A 110 5.07 -1.28 -18.90
N LEU A 111 4.58 -0.48 -17.95
CA LEU A 111 3.42 0.37 -18.21
C LEU A 111 3.84 1.51 -19.14
N PRO A 112 3.08 1.77 -20.22
CA PRO A 112 3.48 2.75 -21.23
C PRO A 112 3.63 4.12 -20.57
N THR A 113 4.86 4.65 -20.63
CA THR A 113 5.27 5.98 -20.17
C THR A 113 4.70 7.09 -21.07
N GLN A 114 3.46 6.94 -21.54
CA GLN A 114 2.84 7.90 -22.44
C GLN A 114 1.73 8.66 -21.71
N GLU A 115 2.16 9.82 -21.23
CA GLU A 115 1.39 11.06 -21.16
C GLU A 115 0.39 11.18 -20.01
N GLN A 116 0.81 12.02 -19.05
CA GLN A 116 0.00 13.10 -18.47
C GLN A 116 -1.17 12.69 -17.56
N SER A 117 -0.80 12.29 -16.35
CA SER A 117 -1.42 12.74 -15.08
C SER A 117 -0.69 11.99 -13.98
N THR A 118 -0.15 12.70 -12.98
CA THR A 118 0.41 12.10 -11.75
C THR A 118 -0.53 11.01 -11.19
N GLN A 119 -1.84 11.16 -11.39
CA GLN A 119 -2.85 10.17 -10.97
C GLN A 119 -2.86 8.84 -11.74
N ALA A 120 -2.53 8.80 -13.04
CA ALA A 120 -2.58 7.55 -13.81
C ALA A 120 -1.45 6.58 -13.39
N GLY A 121 -0.24 7.13 -13.18
CA GLY A 121 0.90 6.38 -12.63
C GLY A 121 0.67 5.94 -11.19
N LEU A 122 0.10 6.81 -10.34
CA LEU A 122 -0.25 6.45 -8.97
C LEU A 122 -1.35 5.38 -8.90
N ASN A 123 -2.35 5.42 -9.79
CA ASN A 123 -3.39 4.39 -9.88
C ASN A 123 -2.80 3.03 -10.31
N ALA A 124 -1.90 3.04 -11.29
CA ALA A 124 -1.15 1.86 -11.67
C ALA A 124 -0.34 1.27 -10.49
N LEU A 125 0.40 2.12 -9.77
CA LEU A 125 1.17 1.75 -8.58
C LEU A 125 0.28 1.14 -7.49
N LEU A 126 -0.83 1.80 -7.19
CA LEU A 126 -1.78 1.35 -6.19
C LEU A 126 -2.46 0.03 -6.56
N LYS A 127 -2.83 -0.18 -7.83
CA LYS A 127 -3.33 -1.47 -8.31
C LYS A 127 -2.28 -2.58 -8.21
N GLN A 128 -1.02 -2.24 -8.38
CA GLN A 128 0.10 -3.18 -8.22
C GLN A 128 0.26 -3.58 -6.74
N ILE A 129 0.25 -2.60 -5.84
CA ILE A 129 0.23 -2.82 -4.38
C ILE A 129 -0.96 -3.69 -3.97
N GLN A 130 -2.16 -3.37 -4.46
CA GLN A 130 -3.37 -4.12 -4.19
C GLN A 130 -3.28 -5.58 -4.63
N LYS A 131 -2.72 -5.85 -5.82
CA LYS A 131 -2.51 -7.23 -6.32
C LYS A 131 -1.53 -8.01 -5.45
N LEU A 132 -0.43 -7.38 -5.04
CA LEU A 132 0.57 -8.00 -4.17
C LEU A 132 -0.05 -8.36 -2.82
N TYR A 133 -0.75 -7.40 -2.23
CA TYR A 133 -1.47 -7.54 -0.99
C TYR A 133 -2.53 -8.66 -1.06
N ARG A 134 -3.41 -8.64 -2.07
CA ARG A 134 -4.45 -9.66 -2.24
C ARG A 134 -3.87 -11.07 -2.40
N ARG A 135 -2.80 -11.20 -3.21
CA ARG A 135 -2.12 -12.48 -3.39
C ARG A 135 -1.57 -13.03 -2.08
N TRP A 136 -1.06 -12.15 -1.22
CA TRP A 136 -0.57 -12.56 0.09
C TRP A 136 -1.71 -13.01 1.01
N VAL A 137 -2.79 -12.24 1.04
CA VAL A 137 -4.00 -12.58 1.80
C VAL A 137 -4.54 -13.95 1.40
N GLU A 138 -4.52 -14.27 0.10
CA GLU A 138 -4.89 -15.59 -0.43
C GLU A 138 -3.92 -16.71 -0.02
N ILE A 139 -2.63 -16.44 0.18
CA ILE A 139 -1.63 -17.43 0.59
C ILE A 139 -1.76 -17.79 2.07
N GLN A 140 -2.27 -16.87 2.89
CA GLN A 140 -2.30 -17.01 4.36
C GLN A 140 -3.64 -17.52 4.90
N ASN A 141 -4.58 -17.80 4.01
CA ASN A 141 -5.88 -18.40 4.29
C ASN A 141 -5.94 -19.84 3.75
#